data_AF-A0A497SYP9-F1
#
_entry.id   AF-A0A497SYP9-F1
#
_cell.length_a   1.000
_cell.length_b   1.000
_cell.length_c   1.000
_cell.angle_alpha   90.00
_cell.angle_beta   90.00
_cell.angle_gamma   90.00
#
_symmetry.space_group_name_H-M   'P 1'
#
loop_
_entity.id
_entity.type
_entity.pdbx_description
1 polymer ?
#
loop_
_entity_poly.entity_id
_entity_poly.type
_entity_poly.pdbx_seq_one_letter_code
_entity_poly.pdbx_strand_id
1 'polypeptide(L)'
;MSDKHLWTKEREIDFFTKSLKIGTPEQLFYVTKDGKYYAYWPKNYKGVKTTLQSRNAFIGAYTEKWAQEILNPIAKELNAHAVRNVVCEELELIKGSPADVAICKTNSIFQEPEDIIAIFEVKMSIVWNWELLKNSEFSLKCLGDYRTHQGNPGLLRSDTMLKAIGKSISVRIASLKSAKIPIIILGNTPITRSYYTKVDNLKNYGIIQGFWSLNPKPLDNNGENIKSTEQEGFMRFDSYSEF
;
A
#
# COMPACT_ATOMS: atom_id res chain seq x y z
N MET A 1 0.75 -23.49 8.01
CA MET A 1 1.54 -22.78 6.96
C MET A 1 0.67 -21.63 6.51
N SER A 2 0.91 -20.41 6.99
CA SER A 2 0.04 -19.27 6.68
C SER A 2 0.12 -18.97 5.20
N ASP A 3 -1.04 -18.96 4.53
CA ASP A 3 -1.18 -18.72 3.11
C ASP A 3 -0.37 -17.50 2.66
N LYS A 4 0.68 -17.81 1.88
CA LYS A 4 1.62 -16.90 1.22
C LYS A 4 0.92 -16.17 0.08
N HIS A 5 -0.18 -15.49 0.38
CA HIS A 5 -0.99 -14.82 -0.62
C HIS A 5 -0.68 -13.33 -0.60
N LEU A 6 -0.30 -12.84 -1.78
CA LEU A 6 -0.24 -11.43 -2.14
C LEU A 6 -1.63 -10.77 -1.96
N TRP A 7 -1.77 -9.49 -2.26
CA TRP A 7 -3.02 -8.76 -2.09
C TRP A 7 -4.13 -9.30 -2.99
N THR A 8 -5.29 -9.60 -2.41
CA THR A 8 -6.47 -10.15 -3.12
C THR A 8 -7.77 -9.53 -2.61
N LYS A 9 -8.90 -9.86 -3.25
CA LYS A 9 -10.24 -9.46 -2.79
C LYS A 9 -10.55 -10.01 -1.40
N GLU A 10 -10.10 -11.21 -1.08
CA GLU A 10 -10.27 -11.84 0.24
C GLU A 10 -9.56 -11.03 1.33
N ARG A 11 -8.41 -10.40 1.02
CA ARG A 11 -7.72 -9.50 1.94
C ARG A 11 -8.48 -8.20 2.20
N GLU A 12 -9.20 -7.68 1.20
CA GLU A 12 -10.09 -6.54 1.40
C GLU A 12 -11.36 -6.91 2.17
N ILE A 13 -11.91 -8.10 1.93
CA ILE A 13 -13.02 -8.64 2.74
C ILE A 13 -12.57 -8.74 4.21
N ASP A 14 -11.41 -9.37 4.48
CA ASP A 14 -10.86 -9.47 5.84
C ASP A 14 -10.65 -8.09 6.47
N PHE A 15 -10.15 -7.12 5.72
CA PHE A 15 -10.03 -5.73 6.18
C PHE A 15 -11.38 -5.15 6.62
N PHE A 16 -12.41 -5.23 5.76
CA PHE A 16 -13.72 -4.66 6.07
C PHE A 16 -14.38 -5.40 7.23
N THR A 17 -14.33 -6.73 7.26
CA THR A 17 -14.88 -7.55 8.35
C THR A 17 -14.22 -7.23 9.68
N LYS A 18 -12.88 -7.08 9.73
CA LYS A 18 -12.18 -6.69 10.97
C LYS A 18 -12.48 -5.25 11.38
N SER A 19 -12.53 -4.34 10.41
CA SER A 19 -12.77 -2.91 10.69
C SER A 19 -14.20 -2.65 11.18
N LEU A 20 -15.20 -3.35 10.64
CA LEU A 20 -16.61 -3.24 11.06
C LEU A 20 -16.87 -3.77 12.48
N LYS A 21 -15.93 -4.53 13.08
CA LYS A 21 -16.03 -4.95 14.49
C LYS A 21 -15.68 -3.83 15.47
N ILE A 22 -14.95 -2.82 15.01
CA ILE A 22 -14.41 -1.74 15.86
C ILE A 22 -14.83 -0.34 15.41
N GLY A 23 -15.47 -0.22 14.24
CA GLY A 23 -15.91 1.05 13.67
C GLY A 23 -17.27 0.91 12.98
N THR A 24 -17.88 2.05 12.66
CA THR A 24 -19.20 2.07 12.00
C THR A 24 -19.07 1.98 10.48
N PRO A 25 -20.12 1.52 9.77
CA PRO A 25 -20.15 1.56 8.31
C PRO A 25 -19.82 2.92 7.70
N GLU A 26 -20.29 4.01 8.31
CA GLU A 26 -20.08 5.38 7.86
C GLU A 26 -18.61 5.82 7.95
N GLN A 27 -17.81 5.15 8.79
CA GLN A 27 -16.36 5.39 8.86
C GLN A 27 -15.59 4.66 7.75
N LEU A 28 -16.19 3.67 7.08
CA LEU A 28 -15.54 2.78 6.12
C LEU A 28 -16.11 2.90 4.69
N PHE A 29 -17.35 3.37 4.56
CA PHE A 29 -18.08 3.43 3.30
C PHE A 29 -18.68 4.83 3.08
N TYR A 30 -18.71 5.25 1.83
CA TYR A 30 -19.53 6.37 1.39
C TYR A 30 -21.01 6.00 1.47
N VAL A 31 -21.84 6.94 1.91
CA VAL A 31 -23.29 6.74 2.05
C VAL A 31 -24.00 7.56 0.99
N THR A 32 -24.75 6.89 0.10
CA THR A 32 -25.59 7.56 -0.89
C THR A 32 -26.86 8.14 -0.24
N LYS A 33 -27.57 9.00 -0.98
CA LYS A 33 -28.86 9.54 -0.53
C LYS A 33 -29.92 8.45 -0.28
N ASP A 34 -29.87 7.34 -1.01
CA ASP A 34 -30.74 6.17 -0.84
C ASP A 34 -30.24 5.19 0.25
N GLY A 35 -29.26 5.59 1.07
CA GLY A 35 -28.81 4.82 2.23
C GLY A 35 -27.92 3.62 1.90
N LYS A 36 -27.35 3.57 0.70
CA LYS A 36 -26.42 2.50 0.29
C LYS A 36 -24.98 2.85 0.65
N TYR A 37 -24.20 1.82 0.91
CA TYR A 37 -22.84 1.92 1.42
C TYR A 37 -21.84 1.42 0.37
N TYR A 38 -20.96 2.29 -0.10
CA TYR A 38 -19.97 1.95 -1.12
C TYR A 38 -18.53 2.27 -0.71
N ALA A 39 -17.58 1.40 -1.03
CA ALA A 39 -16.16 1.67 -0.80
C ALA A 39 -15.69 2.86 -1.66
N TYR A 40 -16.21 3.01 -2.87
CA TYR A 40 -16.00 4.19 -3.69
C TYR A 40 -17.30 4.59 -4.37
N TRP A 41 -17.45 5.88 -4.67
CA TRP A 41 -18.56 6.36 -5.50
C TRP A 41 -18.57 5.57 -6.83
N PRO A 42 -19.70 4.92 -7.18
CA PRO A 42 -19.82 4.23 -8.46
C PRO A 42 -19.53 5.18 -9.63
N LYS A 43 -18.93 4.69 -10.73
CA LYS A 43 -18.51 5.54 -11.87
C LYS A 43 -19.62 6.46 -12.38
N ASN A 44 -20.85 5.95 -12.46
CA ASN A 44 -22.01 6.66 -12.98
C ASN A 44 -22.82 7.41 -11.90
N TYR A 45 -22.33 7.51 -10.66
CA TYR A 45 -23.03 8.20 -9.59
C TYR A 45 -23.06 9.73 -9.83
N LYS A 46 -24.27 10.28 -9.95
CA LYS A 46 -24.55 11.71 -10.22
C LYS A 46 -25.05 12.49 -9.00
N GLY A 47 -25.26 11.83 -7.86
CA GLY A 47 -25.75 12.48 -6.65
C GLY A 47 -24.71 13.35 -5.96
N VAL A 48 -25.13 14.04 -4.90
CA VAL A 48 -24.22 14.78 -4.00
C VAL A 48 -23.25 13.78 -3.37
N LYS A 49 -21.97 14.15 -3.33
CA LYS A 49 -20.88 13.34 -2.80
C LYS A 49 -20.35 13.96 -1.52
N THR A 50 -19.97 13.11 -0.58
CA THR A 50 -19.25 13.46 0.64
C THR A 50 -17.81 12.99 0.57
N THR A 51 -16.99 13.49 1.48
CA THR A 51 -15.62 13.02 1.72
C THR A 51 -15.63 11.94 2.80
N LEU A 52 -14.75 10.96 2.66
CA LEU A 52 -14.54 9.90 3.64
C LEU A 52 -13.06 9.84 3.98
N GLN A 53 -12.68 10.47 5.09
CA GLN A 53 -11.27 10.54 5.51
C GLN A 53 -10.90 9.44 6.51
N SER A 54 -11.85 9.04 7.37
CA SER A 54 -11.65 8.06 8.44
C SER A 54 -11.06 6.74 7.95
N ARG A 55 -11.56 6.20 6.82
CA ARG A 55 -11.08 4.92 6.27
C ARG A 55 -9.56 4.90 6.03
N ASN A 56 -8.95 6.03 5.67
CA ASN A 56 -7.53 6.06 5.31
C ASN A 56 -6.65 5.60 6.49
N ALA A 57 -7.02 5.93 7.73
CA ALA A 57 -6.31 5.47 8.92
C ALA A 57 -6.49 3.96 9.13
N PHE A 58 -7.70 3.42 8.97
CA PHE A 58 -7.98 1.99 9.11
C PHE A 58 -7.21 1.16 8.09
N ILE A 59 -7.27 1.54 6.80
CA ILE A 59 -6.61 0.78 5.74
C ILE A 59 -5.09 0.89 5.83
N GLY A 60 -4.55 2.05 6.21
CA GLY A 60 -3.10 2.23 6.42
C GLY A 60 -2.57 1.28 7.50
N ALA A 61 -3.16 1.31 8.70
CA ALA A 61 -2.74 0.43 9.79
C ALA A 61 -2.86 -1.07 9.42
N TYR A 62 -3.89 -1.42 8.66
CA TYR A 62 -4.09 -2.79 8.19
C TYR A 62 -3.03 -3.22 7.16
N THR A 63 -2.73 -2.38 6.17
CA THR A 63 -1.77 -2.70 5.10
C THR A 63 -0.33 -2.68 5.61
N GLU A 64 0.01 -1.82 6.56
CA GLU A 64 1.32 -1.83 7.25
C GLU A 64 1.54 -3.13 8.03
N LYS A 65 0.51 -3.58 8.77
CA LYS A 65 0.55 -4.88 9.44
C LYS A 65 0.72 -6.02 8.46
N TRP A 66 -0.05 -6.02 7.38
CA TRP A 66 0.05 -7.03 6.34
C TRP A 66 1.42 -7.02 5.64
N ALA A 67 1.99 -5.83 5.38
CA ALA A 67 3.32 -5.68 4.80
C ALA A 67 4.41 -6.27 5.70
N GLN A 68 4.33 -6.06 7.02
CA GLN A 68 5.22 -6.73 7.96
C GLN A 68 5.07 -8.26 7.90
N GLU A 69 3.83 -8.77 7.85
CA GLU A 69 3.56 -10.20 7.79
C GLU A 69 4.14 -10.84 6.52
N ILE A 70 4.07 -10.17 5.37
CA ILE A 70 4.58 -10.70 4.10
C ILE A 70 6.11 -10.59 3.98
N LEU A 71 6.72 -9.61 4.64
CA LEU A 71 8.18 -9.43 4.72
C LEU A 71 8.84 -10.34 5.76
N ASN A 72 8.09 -10.84 6.76
CA ASN A 72 8.66 -11.68 7.83
C ASN A 72 9.45 -12.91 7.33
N PRO A 73 8.98 -13.70 6.34
CA PRO A 73 9.77 -14.82 5.84
C PRO A 73 11.06 -14.37 5.14
N ILE A 74 11.00 -13.30 4.34
CA ILE A 74 12.19 -12.70 3.69
C ILE A 74 13.20 -12.22 4.75
N ALA A 75 12.73 -11.53 5.79
CA ALA A 75 13.58 -11.09 6.88
C ALA A 75 14.26 -12.27 7.59
N LYS A 76 13.56 -13.38 7.79
CA LYS A 76 14.14 -14.60 8.39
C LYS A 76 15.23 -15.22 7.52
N GLU A 77 15.06 -15.25 6.20
CA GLU A 77 16.10 -15.73 5.26
C GLU A 77 17.36 -14.87 5.33
N LEU A 78 17.22 -13.60 5.69
CA LEU A 78 18.33 -12.66 5.92
C LEU A 78 18.87 -12.67 7.36
N ASN A 79 18.42 -13.59 8.23
CA ASN A 79 18.71 -13.60 9.68
C ASN A 79 18.39 -12.24 10.36
N ALA A 80 17.26 -11.65 9.98
CA ALA A 80 16.83 -10.31 10.37
C ALA A 80 15.35 -10.29 10.81
N HIS A 81 14.81 -9.09 11.05
CA HIS A 81 13.46 -8.85 11.54
C HIS A 81 12.71 -7.86 10.65
N ALA A 82 11.45 -8.13 10.31
CA ALA A 82 10.56 -7.12 9.73
C ALA A 82 9.92 -6.32 10.87
N VAL A 83 10.27 -5.04 10.99
CA VAL A 83 9.83 -4.15 12.07
C VAL A 83 8.96 -3.03 11.50
N ARG A 84 7.84 -2.70 12.15
CA ARG A 84 7.00 -1.56 11.77
C ARG A 84 7.34 -0.30 12.56
N ASN A 85 6.96 0.84 11.98
CA ASN A 85 7.09 2.16 12.61
C ASN A 85 8.53 2.48 13.02
N VAL A 86 9.51 2.09 12.18
CA VAL A 86 10.93 2.22 12.51
C VAL A 86 11.34 3.69 12.61
N VAL A 87 11.99 4.01 13.72
CA VAL A 87 12.53 5.33 14.02
C VAL A 87 14.05 5.27 13.90
N CYS A 88 14.62 6.15 13.09
CA CYS A 88 16.05 6.35 12.93
C CYS A 88 16.28 7.86 12.69
N GLU A 89 16.66 8.57 13.74
CA GLU A 89 16.75 10.05 13.70
C GLU A 89 17.83 10.54 12.73
N GLU A 90 18.94 9.80 12.57
CA GLU A 90 19.99 10.11 11.59
C GLU A 90 19.48 10.05 10.14
N LEU A 91 18.38 9.35 9.88
CA LEU A 91 17.73 9.25 8.57
C LEU A 91 16.47 10.13 8.47
N GLU A 92 16.24 11.03 9.43
CA GLU A 92 15.00 11.81 9.57
C GLU A 92 13.71 10.97 9.67
N LEU A 93 13.85 9.67 9.97
CA LEU A 93 12.74 8.79 10.30
C LEU A 93 12.39 8.98 11.78
N ILE A 94 11.76 10.12 12.10
CA ILE A 94 11.40 10.47 13.47
C ILE A 94 10.07 9.86 13.90
N LYS A 95 9.75 9.85 15.20
CA LYS A 95 8.46 9.32 15.73
C LYS A 95 7.20 9.88 15.04
N GLY A 96 7.25 11.12 14.56
CA GLY A 96 6.14 11.76 13.84
C GLY A 96 6.01 11.34 12.36
N SER A 97 7.05 10.74 11.80
CA SER A 97 7.07 10.23 10.42
C SER A 97 8.04 9.04 10.31
N PRO A 98 7.78 7.93 11.06
CA PRO A 98 8.66 6.77 11.03
C PRO A 98 8.56 6.05 9.68
N ALA A 99 9.49 5.14 9.39
CA ALA A 99 9.32 4.22 8.27
C ALA A 99 8.16 3.26 8.55
N ASP A 100 7.33 3.00 7.54
CA ASP A 100 6.14 2.15 7.70
C ASP A 100 6.54 0.73 8.12
N VAL A 101 7.47 0.11 7.36
CA VAL A 101 8.13 -1.16 7.70
C VAL A 101 9.61 -1.08 7.28
N ALA A 102 10.50 -1.74 8.00
CA ALA A 102 11.87 -1.99 7.57
C ALA A 102 12.31 -3.41 7.91
N ILE A 103 13.26 -3.94 7.15
CA ILE A 103 14.00 -5.14 7.55
C ILE A 103 15.23 -4.66 8.32
N CYS A 104 15.38 -5.12 9.56
CA CYS A 104 16.42 -4.67 10.47
C CYS A 104 17.15 -5.85 11.10
N LYS A 105 18.44 -5.67 11.40
CA LYS A 105 19.26 -6.66 12.12
C LYS A 105 18.79 -6.87 13.56
N THR A 106 18.16 -5.87 14.15
CA THR A 106 17.62 -5.93 15.51
C THR A 106 16.09 -5.87 15.52
N ASN A 107 15.46 -6.49 16.51
CA ASN A 107 14.00 -6.43 16.69
C ASN A 107 13.59 -5.24 17.58
N SER A 108 13.94 -4.02 17.14
CA SER A 108 13.67 -2.77 17.87
C SER A 108 13.00 -1.75 16.96
N ILE A 109 12.12 -0.92 17.51
CA ILE A 109 11.55 0.21 16.77
C ILE A 109 12.61 1.29 16.51
N PHE A 110 13.49 1.53 17.48
CA PHE A 110 14.59 2.48 17.34
C PHE A 110 15.78 1.77 16.72
N GLN A 111 16.29 2.31 15.63
CA GLN A 111 17.34 1.72 14.81
C GLN A 111 18.43 2.75 14.53
N GLU A 112 19.67 2.28 14.51
CA GLU A 112 20.77 3.00 13.86
C GLU A 112 20.78 2.66 12.36
N PRO A 113 21.32 3.54 11.48
CA PRO A 113 21.30 3.29 10.04
C PRO A 113 21.97 1.97 9.65
N GLU A 114 23.06 1.58 10.33
CA GLU A 114 23.77 0.31 10.12
C GLU A 114 22.95 -0.95 10.42
N ASP A 115 21.89 -0.85 11.22
CA ASP A 115 20.99 -1.96 11.53
C ASP A 115 19.86 -2.11 10.52
N ILE A 116 19.61 -1.09 9.68
CA ILE A 116 18.57 -1.11 8.67
C ILE A 116 19.11 -1.74 7.39
N ILE A 117 18.50 -2.85 6.98
CA ILE A 117 18.83 -3.57 5.74
C ILE A 117 18.06 -3.00 4.57
N ALA A 118 16.77 -2.72 4.73
CA ALA A 118 15.92 -2.12 3.70
C ALA A 118 14.70 -1.42 4.33
N ILE A 119 14.25 -0.32 3.72
CA ILE A 119 13.07 0.45 4.12
C ILE A 119 11.94 0.19 3.13
N PHE A 120 10.74 -0.02 3.65
CA PHE A 120 9.52 -0.25 2.89
C PHE A 120 8.47 0.78 3.27
N GLU A 121 8.10 1.63 2.32
CA GLU A 121 7.00 2.59 2.46
C GLU A 121 5.73 2.01 1.86
N VAL A 122 4.70 1.86 2.67
CA VAL A 122 3.43 1.24 2.28
C VAL A 122 2.50 2.31 1.74
N LYS A 123 2.05 2.13 0.50
CA LYS A 123 1.15 3.03 -0.24
C LYS A 123 0.00 2.24 -0.88
N MET A 124 -0.47 1.24 -0.14
CA MET A 124 -1.59 0.37 -0.50
C MET A 124 -2.93 0.95 -0.05
N SER A 125 -4.01 0.60 -0.74
CA SER A 125 -5.37 0.98 -0.36
C SER A 125 -6.40 -0.09 -0.74
N ILE A 126 -7.69 0.17 -0.50
CA ILE A 126 -8.77 -0.58 -1.17
C ILE A 126 -8.66 -0.33 -2.68
N VAL A 127 -8.78 -1.39 -3.48
CA VAL A 127 -8.62 -1.39 -4.94
C VAL A 127 -9.97 -1.65 -5.61
N TRP A 128 -10.77 -2.57 -5.08
CA TRP A 128 -12.06 -2.92 -5.66
C TRP A 128 -13.18 -2.07 -5.07
N ASN A 129 -14.24 -1.88 -5.84
CA ASN A 129 -15.45 -1.25 -5.33
C ASN A 129 -16.32 -2.30 -4.62
N TRP A 130 -16.65 -2.04 -3.37
CA TRP A 130 -17.47 -2.92 -2.54
C TRP A 130 -18.76 -2.21 -2.13
N GLU A 131 -19.87 -2.94 -2.21
CA GLU A 131 -21.14 -2.55 -1.59
C GLU A 131 -21.30 -3.32 -0.28
N LEU A 132 -21.56 -2.61 0.81
CA LEU A 132 -21.97 -3.22 2.07
C LEU A 132 -23.49 -3.40 2.06
N LEU A 133 -23.92 -4.65 2.11
CA LEU A 133 -25.32 -5.04 2.21
C LEU A 133 -25.68 -5.21 3.69
N LYS A 134 -26.62 -4.39 4.15
CA LYS A 134 -27.18 -4.47 5.51
C LYS A 134 -28.41 -5.37 5.50
N ASN A 135 -28.20 -6.67 5.69
CA ASN A 135 -29.28 -7.63 5.97
C ASN A 135 -29.30 -7.93 7.49
N SER A 136 -29.72 -9.13 7.89
CA SER A 136 -29.56 -9.65 9.27
C SER A 136 -28.09 -9.76 9.70
N GLU A 137 -27.18 -9.93 8.74
CA GLU A 137 -25.73 -9.85 8.90
C GLU A 137 -25.13 -8.95 7.81
N PHE A 138 -23.95 -8.38 8.07
CA PHE A 138 -23.20 -7.62 7.07
C PHE A 138 -22.59 -8.56 6.03
N SER A 139 -22.82 -8.26 4.76
CA SER A 139 -22.12 -8.93 3.65
C SER A 139 -21.57 -7.92 2.65
N LEU A 140 -20.51 -8.32 1.94
CA LEU A 140 -19.82 -7.48 0.97
C LEU A 140 -20.03 -8.02 -0.43
N LYS A 141 -20.49 -7.15 -1.34
CA LYS A 141 -20.62 -7.45 -2.76
C LYS A 141 -19.59 -6.66 -3.55
N CYS A 142 -18.69 -7.36 -4.24
CA CYS A 142 -17.76 -6.74 -5.17
C CYS A 142 -18.53 -6.23 -6.39
N LEU A 143 -18.45 -4.94 -6.67
CA LEU A 143 -19.07 -4.29 -7.83
C LEU A 143 -18.13 -4.21 -9.03
N GLY A 144 -16.81 -4.24 -8.79
CA GLY A 144 -15.81 -4.28 -9.85
C GLY A 144 -14.44 -3.74 -9.42
N ASP A 145 -13.49 -3.78 -10.35
CA ASP A 145 -12.14 -3.25 -10.21
C ASP A 145 -12.05 -1.71 -10.17
N TYR A 146 -10.83 -1.19 -10.03
CA TYR A 146 -10.58 0.24 -9.86
C TYR A 146 -11.03 1.12 -11.04
N ARG A 147 -11.35 0.53 -12.20
CA ARG A 147 -11.89 1.27 -13.38
C ARG A 147 -13.40 1.49 -13.29
N THR A 148 -14.07 0.83 -12.35
CA THR A 148 -15.54 0.83 -12.18
C THR A 148 -16.05 1.85 -11.15
N HIS A 149 -15.14 2.57 -10.50
CA HIS A 149 -15.46 3.59 -9.50
C HIS A 149 -14.73 4.91 -9.78
N GLN A 150 -15.11 5.99 -9.09
CA GLN A 150 -14.55 7.32 -9.31
C GLN A 150 -13.26 7.60 -8.51
N GLY A 151 -12.87 6.72 -7.60
CA GLY A 151 -11.66 6.87 -6.81
C GLY A 151 -10.39 6.48 -7.56
N ASN A 152 -9.25 7.08 -7.16
CA ASN A 152 -7.91 6.62 -7.53
C ASN A 152 -7.25 5.96 -6.32
N PRO A 153 -7.11 4.62 -6.31
CA PRO A 153 -6.50 3.86 -5.23
C PRO A 153 -4.98 3.84 -5.33
N GLY A 154 -4.31 3.74 -4.19
CA GLY A 154 -2.86 3.56 -4.06
C GLY A 154 -2.02 4.45 -4.97
N LEU A 155 -1.16 3.82 -5.76
CA LEU A 155 -0.18 4.46 -6.64
C LEU A 155 -0.80 5.12 -7.89
N LEU A 156 -2.09 4.91 -8.16
CA LEU A 156 -2.81 5.67 -9.20
C LEU A 156 -3.04 7.13 -8.79
N ARG A 157 -2.83 7.47 -7.52
CA ARG A 157 -3.02 8.82 -7.00
C ARG A 157 -1.70 9.60 -6.97
N SER A 158 -1.67 10.74 -7.66
CA SER A 158 -0.46 11.57 -7.77
C SER A 158 0.08 12.06 -6.43
N ASP A 159 -0.75 12.46 -5.46
CA ASP A 159 -0.25 12.89 -4.14
C ASP A 159 0.37 11.73 -3.36
N THR A 160 -0.09 10.49 -3.57
CA THR A 160 0.51 9.30 -2.95
C THR A 160 1.91 9.04 -3.52
N MET A 161 2.06 9.13 -4.85
CA MET A 161 3.37 9.06 -5.50
C MET A 161 4.32 10.16 -5.00
N LEU A 162 3.84 11.40 -4.93
CA LEU A 162 4.66 12.55 -4.49
C LEU A 162 5.07 12.43 -3.02
N LYS A 163 4.20 11.93 -2.13
CA LYS A 163 4.54 11.67 -0.72
C LYS A 163 5.63 10.61 -0.59
N ALA A 164 5.52 9.52 -1.33
CA ALA A 164 6.54 8.46 -1.34
C ALA A 164 7.90 8.98 -1.82
N ILE A 165 7.91 9.76 -2.91
CA ILE A 165 9.11 10.40 -3.45
C ILE A 165 9.71 11.38 -2.44
N GLY A 166 8.89 12.28 -1.89
CA GLY A 166 9.35 13.31 -0.95
C GLY A 166 9.97 12.73 0.32
N LYS A 167 9.34 11.70 0.91
CA LYS A 167 9.89 11.01 2.08
C LYS A 167 11.20 10.29 1.76
N SER A 168 11.29 9.62 0.60
CA SER A 168 12.51 8.94 0.17
C SER A 168 13.67 9.91 -0.06
N ILE A 169 13.40 11.07 -0.68
CA ILE A 169 14.41 12.13 -0.83
C ILE A 169 14.87 12.63 0.54
N SER A 170 13.95 12.87 1.48
CA SER A 170 14.28 13.34 2.84
C SER A 170 15.25 12.36 3.53
N VAL A 171 14.95 11.05 3.48
CA VAL A 171 15.86 10.01 3.99
C VAL A 171 17.22 10.03 3.29
N ARG A 172 17.24 10.21 1.96
CA ARG A 172 18.47 10.21 1.16
C ARG A 172 19.39 11.38 1.48
N ILE A 173 18.83 12.56 1.78
CA ILE A 173 19.61 13.76 2.09
C ILE A 173 19.98 13.89 3.56
N ALA A 174 19.29 13.16 4.46
CA ALA A 174 19.52 13.21 5.90
C ALA A 174 20.91 12.69 6.30
N SER A 175 21.38 11.59 5.68
CA SER A 175 22.70 11.02 5.96
C SER A 175 23.26 10.27 4.75
N LEU A 176 24.59 10.33 4.58
CA LEU A 176 25.31 9.53 3.58
C LEU A 176 25.18 8.02 3.83
N LYS A 177 24.92 7.60 5.09
CA LYS A 177 24.68 6.18 5.42
C LYS A 177 23.43 5.65 4.71
N SER A 178 22.45 6.51 4.42
CA SER A 178 21.23 6.16 3.71
C SER A 178 21.51 5.56 2.31
N ALA A 179 22.60 5.97 1.65
CA ALA A 179 22.91 5.57 0.28
C ALA A 179 23.05 4.05 0.09
N LYS A 180 23.31 3.31 1.18
CA LYS A 180 23.44 1.85 1.18
C LYS A 180 22.14 1.12 1.52
N ILE A 181 21.08 1.84 1.90
CA ILE A 181 19.81 1.28 2.36
C ILE A 181 18.80 1.38 1.20
N PRO A 182 18.38 0.25 0.60
CA PRO A 182 17.30 0.23 -0.38
C PRO A 182 16.01 0.81 0.23
N ILE A 183 15.35 1.69 -0.53
CA ILE A 183 14.01 2.20 -0.22
C ILE A 183 13.05 1.66 -1.29
N ILE A 184 12.03 0.95 -0.85
CA ILE A 184 11.06 0.28 -1.71
C ILE A 184 9.67 0.81 -1.36
N ILE A 185 8.87 1.13 -2.38
CA ILE A 185 7.48 1.55 -2.19
C ILE A 185 6.58 0.36 -2.46
N LEU A 186 5.87 -0.13 -1.45
CA LEU A 186 4.91 -1.22 -1.58
C LEU A 186 3.52 -0.68 -1.93
N GLY A 187 2.99 -1.10 -3.06
CA GLY A 187 1.66 -0.78 -3.54
C GLY A 187 0.84 -2.02 -3.87
N ASN A 188 -0.39 -1.80 -4.33
CA ASN A 188 -1.30 -2.86 -4.77
C ASN A 188 -2.15 -2.46 -5.98
N THR A 189 -1.66 -1.46 -6.72
CA THR A 189 -2.24 -0.92 -7.94
C THR A 189 -1.12 -0.69 -8.96
N PRO A 190 -1.43 -0.64 -10.27
CA PRO A 190 -0.50 -0.11 -11.23
C PRO A 190 -0.24 1.39 -11.01
N ILE A 191 0.73 1.93 -11.76
CA ILE A 191 0.99 3.37 -11.87
C ILE A 191 0.43 3.94 -13.19
N THR A 192 0.21 5.25 -13.26
CA THR A 192 -0.19 5.89 -14.51
C THR A 192 1.01 6.04 -15.46
N ARG A 193 0.76 6.03 -16.78
CA ARG A 193 1.81 6.16 -17.81
C ARG A 193 2.72 7.38 -17.62
N SER A 194 2.17 8.48 -17.11
CA SER A 194 2.92 9.70 -16.79
C SER A 194 4.00 9.55 -15.71
N TYR A 195 3.99 8.45 -14.96
CA TYR A 195 5.02 8.12 -13.96
C TYR A 195 6.04 7.09 -14.44
N TYR A 196 5.89 6.45 -15.61
CA TYR A 196 6.76 5.35 -16.03
C TYR A 196 8.24 5.77 -16.08
N THR A 197 8.55 6.81 -16.86
CA THR A 197 9.91 7.37 -16.92
C THR A 197 10.36 7.92 -15.56
N LYS A 198 9.44 8.42 -14.73
CA LYS A 198 9.79 8.99 -13.42
C LYS A 198 10.26 7.92 -12.45
N VAL A 199 9.57 6.77 -12.37
CA VAL A 199 9.96 5.67 -11.47
C VAL A 199 11.25 5.01 -11.92
N ASP A 200 11.48 4.90 -13.24
CA ASP A 200 12.74 4.40 -13.79
C ASP A 200 13.90 5.34 -13.43
N ASN A 201 13.72 6.65 -13.61
CA ASN A 201 14.73 7.64 -13.20
C ASN A 201 15.02 7.61 -11.69
N LEU A 202 13.99 7.46 -10.85
CA LEU A 202 14.17 7.37 -9.39
C LEU A 202 15.01 6.16 -8.98
N LYS A 203 14.83 5.03 -9.66
CA LYS A 203 15.64 3.82 -9.49
C LYS A 203 17.08 4.03 -9.96
N ASN A 204 17.25 4.58 -11.15
CA ASN A 204 18.58 4.85 -11.72
C ASN A 204 19.41 5.83 -10.88
N TYR A 205 18.76 6.84 -10.30
CA TYR A 205 19.42 7.79 -9.40
C TYR A 205 19.63 7.24 -7.99
N GLY A 206 19.21 6.00 -7.70
CA GLY A 206 19.35 5.37 -6.39
C GLY A 206 18.45 5.96 -5.30
N ILE A 207 17.47 6.81 -5.66
CA ILE A 207 16.57 7.46 -4.71
C ILE A 207 15.58 6.44 -4.16
N ILE A 208 14.92 5.67 -5.04
CA ILE A 208 13.96 4.62 -4.69
C ILE A 208 14.28 3.40 -5.55
N GLN A 209 14.55 2.25 -4.93
CA GLN A 209 14.98 1.03 -5.62
C GLN A 209 13.85 0.31 -6.36
N GLY A 210 12.60 0.59 -6.01
CA GLY A 210 11.45 0.12 -6.79
C GLY A 210 10.10 0.53 -6.22
N PHE A 211 9.13 0.64 -7.12
CA PHE A 211 7.70 0.68 -6.81
C PHE A 211 7.11 -0.69 -7.09
N TRP A 212 6.78 -1.44 -6.04
CA TRP A 212 6.42 -2.85 -6.12
C TRP A 212 4.94 -3.03 -5.81
N SER A 213 4.17 -3.47 -6.81
CA SER A 213 2.76 -3.82 -6.65
C SER A 213 2.61 -5.28 -6.27
N LEU A 214 2.13 -5.54 -5.06
CA LEU A 214 1.87 -6.88 -4.53
C LEU A 214 0.42 -7.31 -4.77
N ASN A 215 -0.18 -6.90 -5.89
CA ASN A 215 -1.51 -7.34 -6.32
C ASN A 215 -1.40 -8.00 -7.71
N PRO A 216 -1.51 -9.33 -7.80
CA PRO A 216 -1.39 -10.05 -9.07
C PRO A 216 -2.51 -9.74 -10.07
N LYS A 217 -3.72 -9.45 -9.57
CA LYS A 217 -4.94 -9.32 -10.38
C LYS A 217 -5.72 -8.07 -10.02
N PRO A 218 -5.13 -6.86 -10.19
CA PRO A 218 -5.79 -5.61 -9.80
C PRO A 218 -6.98 -5.25 -10.71
N LEU A 219 -7.11 -5.93 -11.84
CA LEU A 219 -8.20 -5.78 -12.80
C LEU A 219 -9.04 -7.06 -12.89
N ASP A 220 -10.35 -6.88 -13.02
CA ASP A 220 -11.26 -7.98 -13.31
C ASP A 220 -11.13 -8.39 -14.80
N ASN A 221 -11.55 -9.61 -15.12
CA ASN A 221 -11.61 -10.18 -16.48
C ASN A 221 -10.25 -10.21 -17.22
N ASN A 222 -9.14 -10.43 -16.50
CA ASN A 222 -7.79 -10.46 -17.08
C ASN A 222 -7.43 -9.19 -17.87
N GLY A 223 -7.94 -8.03 -17.45
CA GLY A 223 -7.58 -6.76 -18.08
C GLY A 223 -6.06 -6.55 -18.08
N GLU A 224 -5.50 -6.14 -19.23
CA GLU A 224 -4.10 -5.78 -19.33
C GLU A 224 -3.75 -4.67 -18.35
N ASN A 225 -2.75 -4.93 -17.52
CA ASN A 225 -2.12 -3.94 -16.67
C ASN A 225 -0.61 -4.20 -16.68
N ILE A 226 0.15 -3.13 -16.46
CA ILE A 226 1.62 -3.14 -16.57
C ILE A 226 2.24 -4.16 -15.60
N LYS A 227 3.10 -5.04 -16.13
CA LYS A 227 3.94 -5.95 -15.34
C LYS A 227 5.18 -5.24 -14.81
N SER A 228 5.85 -4.47 -15.67
CA SER A 228 7.02 -3.66 -15.31
C SER A 228 7.16 -2.47 -16.25
N THR A 229 7.84 -1.43 -15.78
CA THR A 229 8.40 -0.38 -16.66
C THR A 229 9.68 -0.87 -17.33
N GLU A 230 10.16 -0.14 -18.34
CA GLU A 230 11.30 -0.54 -19.16
C GLU A 230 12.57 -0.80 -18.34
N GLN A 231 12.82 0.02 -17.32
CA GLN A 231 13.98 -0.13 -16.42
C GLN A 231 13.60 -0.72 -15.06
N GLU A 232 12.40 -1.29 -14.98
CA GLU A 232 11.86 -1.95 -13.79
C GLU A 232 11.88 -1.05 -12.54
N GLY A 233 11.71 0.27 -12.73
CA GLY A 233 11.41 1.20 -11.64
C GLY A 233 10.05 0.92 -11.00
N PHE A 234 9.12 0.34 -11.76
CA PHE A 234 7.91 -0.30 -11.25
C PHE A 234 7.88 -1.78 -11.64
N MET A 235 7.40 -2.63 -10.72
CA MET A 235 7.17 -4.06 -10.95
C MET A 235 5.89 -4.52 -10.25
N ARG A 236 5.14 -5.41 -10.89
CA ARG A 236 4.01 -6.16 -10.31
C ARG A 236 4.42 -7.60 -10.08
N PHE A 237 4.19 -8.11 -8.89
CA PHE A 237 4.48 -9.49 -8.52
C PHE A 237 3.21 -10.33 -8.64
N ASP A 238 3.29 -11.47 -9.33
CA ASP A 238 2.13 -12.35 -9.56
C ASP A 238 2.07 -13.51 -8.56
N SER A 239 3.18 -13.77 -7.87
CA SER A 239 3.29 -14.79 -6.83
C SER A 239 4.29 -14.37 -5.75
N TYR A 240 4.19 -14.98 -4.56
CA TYR A 240 5.15 -14.74 -3.49
C TYR A 240 6.58 -15.18 -3.85
N SER A 241 6.75 -16.15 -4.74
CA SER A 241 8.08 -16.59 -5.20
C SER A 241 8.75 -15.61 -6.16
N GLU A 242 7.97 -14.77 -6.83
CA GLU A 242 8.53 -13.68 -7.64
C GLU A 242 8.98 -12.50 -6.77
N PHE A 243 8.34 -12.33 -5.60
CA PHE A 243 8.57 -11.24 -4.65
C PHE A 243 9.73 -11.55 -3.70
#